data_AF-W4VFZ5-F1
#
_entry.id   AF-W4VFZ5-F1
#
_cell.length_a   1.000
_cell.length_b   1.000
_cell.length_c   1.000
_cell.angle_alpha   90.00
_cell.angle_beta   90.00
_cell.angle_gamma   90.00
#
_symmetry.space_group_name_H-M   'P 1'
#
loop_
_entity.id
_entity.type
_entity.pdbx_description
1 polymer ?
#
loop_
_entity_poly.entity_id
_entity_poly.type
_entity_poly.pdbx_seq_one_letter_code
_entity_poly.pdbx_strand_id
1 'polypeptide(L)'
;MEKAADHFNNDSLTEFIKDPEKVKQYLDGRDLLDLLTDFPPESFDPSSIMHTLRKLPARQYSISSSYKANPDEVHLTVATVRYHTYGRDRCGVCTGEIADRVKPGDIVNVYVHKNPNFKFPLDDQTPVIMIGPGTGSRHSEVISKKEKS
;
A
#
# COMPACT_ATOMS: atom_id res chain seq x y z
N MET A 1 3.00 -11.32 16.40
CA MET A 1 2.08 -12.40 16.80
C MET A 1 1.98 -12.51 18.30
N GLU A 2 3.05 -12.25 19.05
CA GLU A 2 3.06 -12.23 20.53
C GLU A 2 1.87 -11.48 21.14
N LYS A 3 1.68 -10.19 20.78
CA LYS A 3 0.52 -9.42 21.27
C LYS A 3 -0.83 -10.04 20.93
N ALA A 4 -0.94 -10.79 19.83
CA ALA A 4 -2.20 -11.46 19.48
C ALA A 4 -2.42 -12.71 20.35
N ALA A 5 -1.36 -13.45 20.70
CA ALA A 5 -1.48 -14.58 21.63
C ALA A 5 -1.94 -14.14 23.03
N ASP A 6 -1.42 -13.01 23.52
CA ASP A 6 -1.85 -12.44 24.81
C ASP A 6 -3.36 -12.13 24.84
N HIS A 7 -3.96 -11.82 23.69
CA HIS A 7 -5.38 -11.49 23.57
C HIS A 7 -6.26 -12.70 23.23
N PHE A 8 -5.71 -13.72 22.58
CA PHE A 8 -6.52 -14.83 22.05
C PHE A 8 -6.75 -15.94 23.07
N ASN A 9 -5.91 -16.01 24.13
CA ASN A 9 -5.92 -17.09 25.14
C ASN A 9 -6.01 -18.47 24.49
N ASN A 10 -5.27 -18.70 23.41
CA ASN A 10 -5.29 -19.95 22.66
C ASN A 10 -3.96 -20.70 22.86
N ASP A 11 -4.04 -21.88 23.45
CA ASP A 11 -2.87 -22.73 23.75
C ASP A 11 -2.11 -23.13 22.48
N SER A 12 -2.84 -23.40 21.39
CA SER A 12 -2.25 -23.79 20.10
C SER A 12 -1.45 -22.64 19.48
N LEU A 13 -1.92 -21.40 19.61
CA LEU A 13 -1.18 -20.22 19.15
C LEU A 13 0.06 -19.95 20.02
N THR A 14 -0.06 -20.17 21.32
CA THR A 14 1.04 -19.98 22.27
C THR A 14 2.17 -20.98 22.03
N GLU A 15 1.84 -22.23 21.70
CA GLU A 15 2.81 -23.23 21.29
C GLU A 15 3.44 -22.89 19.93
N PHE A 16 2.63 -22.42 18.97
CA PHE A 16 3.10 -22.04 17.64
C PHE A 16 4.12 -20.90 17.64
N ILE A 17 3.96 -19.92 18.54
CA ILE A 17 4.87 -18.77 18.65
C ILE A 17 6.27 -19.14 19.15
N LYS A 18 6.43 -20.29 19.84
CA LYS A 18 7.73 -20.75 20.33
C LYS A 18 8.72 -21.09 19.22
N ASP A 19 8.23 -21.33 17.99
CA ASP A 19 9.04 -21.63 16.83
C ASP A 19 9.13 -20.40 15.89
N PRO A 20 10.18 -19.56 15.99
CA PRO A 20 10.28 -18.32 15.24
C PRO A 20 10.37 -18.52 13.72
N GLU A 21 10.91 -19.65 13.26
CA GLU A 21 11.01 -19.97 11.83
C GLU A 21 9.62 -20.29 11.26
N LYS A 22 8.80 -21.08 11.98
CA LYS A 22 7.41 -21.31 11.58
C LYS A 22 6.58 -20.05 11.61
N VAL A 23 6.77 -19.18 12.61
CA VAL A 23 6.09 -17.88 12.68
C VAL A 23 6.43 -17.02 11.46
N LYS A 24 7.71 -16.95 11.09
CA LYS A 24 8.16 -16.18 9.94
C LYS A 24 7.57 -16.71 8.63
N GLN A 25 7.57 -18.03 8.44
CA GLN A 25 6.96 -18.68 7.27
C GLN A 25 5.44 -18.47 7.25
N TYR A 26 4.78 -18.51 8.41
CA TYR A 26 3.34 -18.31 8.47
C TYR A 26 2.93 -16.88 8.09
N LEU A 27 3.69 -15.88 8.58
CA LEU A 27 3.46 -14.46 8.29
C LEU A 27 3.64 -14.12 6.80
N ASP A 28 4.32 -14.97 6.03
CA ASP A 28 4.47 -14.77 4.61
C ASP A 28 3.16 -15.07 3.87
N GLY A 29 2.54 -14.01 3.35
CA GLY A 29 1.28 -14.09 2.60
C GLY A 29 0.00 -14.22 3.43
N ARG A 30 0.06 -14.26 4.76
CA ARG A 30 -1.12 -14.27 5.64
C ARG A 30 -1.36 -12.93 6.33
N ASP A 31 -2.61 -12.65 6.64
CA ASP A 31 -3.04 -11.46 7.38
C ASP A 31 -3.76 -11.85 8.69
N LEU A 32 -4.24 -10.84 9.43
CA LEU A 32 -4.89 -11.05 10.72
C LEU A 32 -6.16 -11.91 10.61
N LEU A 33 -6.87 -11.88 9.49
CA LEU A 33 -8.08 -12.69 9.32
C LEU A 33 -7.72 -14.17 9.27
N ASP A 34 -6.61 -14.53 8.62
CA ASP A 34 -6.15 -15.92 8.60
C ASP A 34 -5.73 -16.36 10.01
N LEU A 35 -5.05 -15.49 10.76
CA LEU A 35 -4.71 -15.76 12.16
C LEU A 35 -5.95 -16.03 13.02
N LEU A 36 -7.01 -15.22 12.86
CA LEU A 36 -8.28 -15.40 13.58
C LEU A 36 -9.04 -16.65 13.15
N THR A 37 -8.85 -17.10 11.91
CA THR A 37 -9.53 -18.28 11.36
C THR A 37 -8.81 -19.57 11.75
N ASP A 38 -7.48 -19.58 11.63
CA ASP A 38 -6.64 -20.75 11.95
C ASP A 38 -6.48 -20.94 13.46
N PHE A 39 -6.45 -19.83 14.23
CA PHE A 39 -6.34 -19.82 15.69
C PHE A 39 -7.46 -18.99 16.30
N PRO A 40 -8.70 -19.51 16.35
CA PRO A 40 -9.83 -18.77 16.90
C PRO A 40 -9.58 -18.45 18.38
N PRO A 41 -9.82 -17.20 18.81
CA PRO A 41 -9.67 -16.81 20.20
C PRO A 41 -10.79 -17.42 21.06
N GLU A 42 -10.47 -17.86 22.28
CA GLU A 42 -11.47 -18.39 23.23
C GLU A 42 -12.43 -17.30 23.71
N SER A 43 -11.93 -16.07 23.82
CA SER A 43 -12.70 -14.88 24.14
C SER A 43 -12.28 -13.73 23.24
N PHE A 44 -13.24 -13.07 22.57
CA PHE A 44 -12.96 -12.00 21.63
C PHE A 44 -13.56 -10.68 22.12
N ASP A 45 -12.71 -9.79 22.64
CA ASP A 45 -13.04 -8.38 22.81
C ASP A 45 -12.51 -7.57 21.59
N PRO A 46 -13.41 -7.04 20.74
CA PRO A 46 -13.01 -6.22 19.60
C PRO A 46 -12.21 -4.97 20.00
N SER A 47 -12.43 -4.43 21.19
CA SER A 47 -11.77 -3.20 21.64
C SER A 47 -10.28 -3.46 21.92
N SER A 48 -9.98 -4.58 22.58
CA SER A 48 -8.63 -5.02 22.90
C SER A 48 -7.74 -5.13 21.66
N ILE A 49 -8.25 -5.75 20.58
CA ILE A 49 -7.46 -5.93 19.34
C ILE A 49 -7.22 -4.61 18.61
N MET A 50 -8.20 -3.69 18.65
CA MET A 50 -8.08 -2.37 18.00
C MET A 50 -6.92 -1.55 18.56
N HIS A 51 -6.66 -1.63 19.86
CA HIS A 51 -5.52 -0.94 20.49
C HIS A 51 -4.16 -1.52 20.11
N THR A 52 -4.13 -2.78 19.70
CA THR A 52 -2.91 -3.49 19.30
C THR A 52 -2.57 -3.30 17.82
N LEU A 53 -3.55 -2.94 16.99
CA LEU A 53 -3.35 -2.70 15.56
C LEU A 53 -2.51 -1.45 15.29
N ARG A 54 -1.64 -1.54 14.28
CA ARG A 54 -0.93 -0.36 13.79
C ARG A 54 -1.88 0.55 13.02
N LYS A 55 -1.73 1.86 13.22
CA LYS A 55 -2.40 2.87 12.39
C LYS A 55 -2.08 2.62 10.92
N LEU A 56 -3.10 2.68 10.07
CA LEU A 56 -2.94 2.46 8.64
C LEU A 56 -2.06 3.57 8.02
N PRO A 57 -0.87 3.25 7.46
CA PRO A 57 -0.04 4.26 6.82
C PRO A 57 -0.62 4.65 5.46
N ALA A 58 -0.45 5.92 5.09
CA ALA A 58 -0.76 6.38 3.75
C ALA A 58 0.19 5.76 2.72
N ARG A 59 -0.31 5.50 1.51
CA ARG A 59 0.49 4.99 0.39
C ARG A 59 0.91 6.15 -0.51
N GLN A 60 2.16 6.13 -0.95
CA GLN A 60 2.71 7.13 -1.85
C GLN A 60 2.61 6.65 -3.29
N TYR A 61 2.17 7.55 -4.18
CA TYR A 61 2.13 7.33 -5.63
C TYR A 61 2.82 8.50 -6.32
N SER A 62 3.56 8.19 -7.39
CA SER A 62 4.17 9.22 -8.21
C SER A 62 3.11 9.95 -9.03
N ILE A 63 3.15 11.29 -8.97
CA ILE A 63 2.26 12.13 -9.78
C ILE A 63 2.58 11.89 -11.26
N SER A 64 1.52 11.55 -12.00
CA SER A 64 1.50 11.30 -13.43
C SER A 64 0.78 12.42 -14.20
N SER A 65 0.74 13.64 -13.66
CA SER A 65 0.29 14.85 -14.36
C SER A 65 1.26 16.03 -14.19
N SER A 66 1.18 16.97 -15.13
CA SER A 66 1.85 18.26 -15.03
C SER A 66 0.80 19.33 -14.72
N TYR A 67 1.04 20.13 -13.68
CA TYR A 67 0.17 21.26 -13.32
C TYR A 67 0.01 22.28 -14.45
N LYS A 68 1.07 22.50 -15.26
CA LYS A 68 0.99 23.37 -16.44
C LYS A 68 0.00 22.85 -17.48
N ALA A 69 -0.07 21.54 -17.66
CA ALA A 69 -0.91 20.90 -18.66
C ALA A 69 -2.34 20.62 -18.16
N ASN A 70 -2.50 20.35 -16.87
CA ASN A 70 -3.79 20.09 -16.23
C ASN A 70 -3.83 20.89 -14.90
N PRO A 71 -4.22 22.17 -14.96
CA PRO A 71 -4.49 22.95 -13.76
C PRO A 71 -5.58 22.25 -12.91
N ASP A 72 -5.45 22.34 -11.58
CA ASP A 72 -6.41 21.80 -10.61
C ASP A 72 -6.62 20.27 -10.62
N GLU A 73 -5.82 19.52 -11.40
CA GLU A 73 -5.89 18.07 -11.47
C GLU A 73 -4.58 17.36 -11.12
N VAL A 74 -4.70 16.26 -10.37
CA VAL A 74 -3.60 15.34 -10.09
C VAL A 74 -3.94 13.98 -10.67
N HIS A 75 -3.13 13.50 -11.60
CA HIS A 75 -3.31 12.16 -12.17
C HIS A 75 -2.32 11.20 -11.51
N LEU A 76 -2.78 9.98 -11.21
CA LEU A 76 -1.97 8.90 -10.65
C LEU A 76 -2.07 7.68 -11.57
N THR A 77 -0.94 6.99 -11.77
CA THR A 77 -0.94 5.66 -12.38
C THR A 77 -0.76 4.61 -11.30
N VAL A 78 -1.83 3.88 -11.00
CA VAL A 78 -1.87 2.90 -9.92
C VAL A 78 -2.02 1.50 -10.51
N ALA A 79 -1.07 0.61 -10.22
CA ALA A 79 -1.25 -0.81 -10.48
C ALA A 79 -2.03 -1.44 -9.32
N THR A 80 -3.20 -2.00 -9.61
CA THR A 80 -3.99 -2.69 -8.60
C THR A 80 -3.31 -3.98 -8.18
N VAL A 81 -3.06 -4.11 -6.88
CA VAL A 81 -2.43 -5.31 -6.32
C VAL A 81 -3.52 -6.32 -6.07
N ARG A 82 -3.47 -7.46 -6.76
CA ARG A 82 -4.36 -8.61 -6.55
C ARG A 82 -3.55 -9.89 -6.58
N TYR A 83 -3.83 -10.79 -5.65
CA TYR A 83 -3.15 -12.07 -5.56
C TYR A 83 -4.03 -13.08 -4.84
N HIS A 84 -3.86 -14.36 -5.16
CA HIS A 84 -4.54 -15.46 -4.49
C HIS A 84 -3.55 -16.17 -3.57
N THR A 85 -3.90 -16.33 -2.30
CA THR A 85 -3.06 -17.08 -1.36
C THR A 85 -3.88 -17.69 -0.23
N TYR A 86 -3.50 -18.90 0.17
CA TYR A 86 -4.17 -19.70 1.19
C TYR A 86 -5.70 -19.79 0.98
N GLY A 87 -6.12 -20.04 -0.26
CA GLY A 87 -7.53 -20.25 -0.61
C GLY A 87 -8.38 -18.97 -0.66
N ARG A 88 -7.77 -17.79 -0.53
CA ARG A 88 -8.47 -16.50 -0.53
C ARG A 88 -7.88 -15.52 -1.53
N ASP A 89 -8.77 -14.83 -2.25
CA ASP A 89 -8.42 -13.69 -3.08
C ASP A 89 -8.14 -12.47 -2.20
N ARG A 90 -7.02 -11.80 -2.48
CA ARG A 90 -6.54 -10.65 -1.73
C ARG A 90 -6.31 -9.48 -2.64
N CYS A 91 -6.55 -8.30 -2.08
CA CYS A 91 -6.34 -7.05 -2.76
C CYS A 91 -5.56 -6.09 -1.87
N GLY A 92 -4.68 -5.29 -2.48
CA GLY A 92 -3.97 -4.24 -1.79
C GLY A 92 -4.96 -3.21 -1.24
N VAL A 93 -4.78 -2.80 0.02
CA VAL A 93 -5.73 -1.90 0.71
C VAL A 93 -5.99 -0.62 -0.08
N CYS A 94 -4.95 0.17 -0.37
CA CYS A 94 -5.11 1.46 -1.03
C CYS A 94 -5.41 1.33 -2.54
N THR A 95 -4.78 0.36 -3.20
CA THR A 95 -4.97 0.18 -4.65
C THR A 95 -6.33 -0.43 -4.99
N GLY A 96 -6.83 -1.34 -4.16
CA GLY A 96 -8.19 -1.87 -4.23
C GLY A 96 -9.25 -0.83 -3.88
N GLU A 97 -8.99 0.02 -2.89
CA GLU A 97 -9.89 1.14 -2.57
C GLU A 97 -10.09 2.06 -3.77
N ILE A 98 -8.99 2.51 -4.38
CA ILE A 98 -9.01 3.40 -5.54
C ILE A 98 -9.64 2.72 -6.76
N ALA A 99 -9.37 1.43 -6.98
CA ALA A 99 -9.84 0.74 -8.18
C ALA A 99 -11.31 0.30 -8.11
N ASP A 100 -11.78 -0.12 -6.93
CA ASP A 100 -13.06 -0.84 -6.81
C ASP A 100 -14.12 -0.07 -6.01
N ARG A 101 -13.73 0.83 -5.10
CA ARG A 101 -14.67 1.43 -4.12
C ARG A 101 -14.92 2.91 -4.34
N VAL A 102 -13.86 3.66 -4.69
CA VAL A 102 -13.96 5.09 -4.96
C VAL A 102 -14.70 5.33 -6.27
N LYS A 103 -15.70 6.21 -6.24
CA LYS A 103 -16.50 6.63 -7.39
C LYS A 103 -16.29 8.11 -7.68
N PRO A 104 -16.60 8.57 -8.91
CA PRO A 104 -16.60 10.00 -9.23
C PRO A 104 -17.51 10.77 -8.26
N GLY A 105 -16.97 11.80 -7.63
CA GLY A 105 -17.66 12.61 -6.62
C GLY A 105 -17.31 12.26 -5.16
N ASP A 106 -16.64 11.13 -4.92
CA ASP A 106 -16.20 10.76 -3.58
C ASP A 106 -15.02 11.63 -3.10
N ILE A 107 -14.93 11.81 -1.79
CA ILE A 107 -13.86 12.57 -1.13
C ILE A 107 -12.75 11.62 -0.72
N VAL A 108 -11.53 11.86 -1.21
CA VAL A 108 -10.34 11.09 -0.86
C VAL A 108 -9.33 11.97 -0.14
N ASN A 109 -8.86 11.52 1.03
CA ASN A 109 -7.82 12.21 1.78
C ASN A 109 -6.45 12.02 1.11
N VAL A 110 -5.87 13.11 0.61
CA VAL A 110 -4.57 13.12 -0.07
C VAL A 110 -3.65 14.20 0.50
N TYR A 111 -2.34 13.99 0.39
CA TYR A 111 -1.35 15.00 0.70
C TYR A 111 -0.18 14.90 -0.27
N VAL A 112 0.50 16.03 -0.50
CA VAL A 112 1.66 16.08 -1.40
C VAL A 112 2.94 15.87 -0.59
N HIS A 113 3.64 14.77 -0.89
CA HIS A 113 4.99 14.55 -0.39
C HIS A 113 6.01 15.06 -1.41
N LYS A 114 6.69 16.17 -1.12
CA LYS A 114 7.66 16.79 -2.04
C LYS A 114 8.98 16.03 -1.99
N ASN A 115 9.47 15.57 -3.15
CA ASN A 115 10.80 14.99 -3.29
C ASN A 115 11.76 16.00 -3.96
N PRO A 116 12.65 16.67 -3.22
CA PRO A 116 13.55 17.70 -3.77
C PRO A 116 14.66 17.13 -4.66
N ASN A 117 14.95 15.82 -4.56
CA ASN A 117 16.03 15.16 -5.28
C ASN A 117 15.63 14.69 -6.68
N PHE A 118 14.34 14.79 -7.03
CA PHE A 118 13.83 14.38 -8.33
C PHE A 118 13.33 15.61 -9.08
N LYS A 119 14.28 16.37 -9.63
CA LYS A 119 14.05 17.56 -10.46
C LYS A 119 14.75 17.37 -11.79
N PHE A 120 14.21 18.00 -12.83
CA PHE A 120 14.93 18.12 -14.09
C PHE A 120 16.11 19.10 -13.93
N PRO A 121 17.16 18.95 -14.76
CA PRO A 121 18.16 20.00 -14.94
C PRO A 121 17.49 21.36 -15.22
N LEU A 122 18.13 22.45 -14.81
CA LEU A 122 17.62 23.81 -15.07
C LEU A 122 17.79 24.23 -16.54
N ASP A 123 18.56 23.47 -17.31
CA ASP A 123 18.85 23.74 -18.72
C ASP A 123 18.11 22.73 -19.60
N ASP A 124 17.16 23.24 -20.39
CA ASP A 124 16.32 22.48 -21.32
C ASP A 124 17.13 21.79 -22.44
N GLN A 125 18.40 22.15 -22.64
CA GLN A 125 19.30 21.50 -23.59
C GLN A 125 20.02 20.28 -23.01
N THR A 126 19.91 20.04 -21.69
CA THR A 126 20.54 18.88 -21.06
C THR A 126 19.77 17.60 -21.42
N PRO A 127 20.37 16.64 -22.15
CA PRO A 127 19.70 15.40 -22.47
C PRO A 127 19.45 14.58 -21.19
N VAL A 128 18.20 14.19 -20.96
CA VAL A 128 17.80 13.36 -19.82
C VAL A 128 17.33 11.99 -20.30
N ILE A 129 17.91 10.95 -19.70
CA ILE A 129 17.48 9.56 -19.91
C ILE A 129 16.62 9.14 -18.73
N MET A 130 15.38 8.78 -19.01
CA MET A 130 14.45 8.28 -17.99
C MET A 130 14.26 6.78 -18.18
N ILE A 131 14.52 6.01 -17.12
CA ILE A 131 14.35 4.54 -17.12
C ILE A 131 13.30 4.20 -16.07
N GLY A 132 12.15 3.68 -16.51
CA GLY A 132 11.03 3.34 -15.63
C GLY A 132 10.25 2.13 -16.14
N PRO A 133 10.54 0.90 -15.68
CA PRO A 133 9.73 -0.27 -16.02
C PRO A 133 8.35 -0.20 -15.35
N GLY A 134 7.32 -0.72 -16.02
CA GLY A 134 5.95 -0.80 -15.48
C GLY A 134 5.32 0.56 -15.20
N THR A 135 4.83 0.77 -13.97
CA THR A 135 4.20 2.03 -13.53
C THR A 135 5.15 3.23 -13.53
N GLY A 136 6.48 3.00 -13.59
CA GLY A 136 7.49 4.06 -13.67
C GLY A 136 7.48 4.84 -14.99
N SER A 137 6.99 4.24 -16.08
CA SER A 137 6.99 4.85 -17.42
C SER A 137 6.12 6.12 -17.53
N ARG A 138 4.97 6.15 -16.86
CA ARG A 138 4.07 7.31 -16.86
C ARG A 138 4.65 8.50 -16.10
N HIS A 139 5.45 8.26 -15.07
CA HIS A 139 6.13 9.33 -14.36
C HIS A 139 7.14 10.05 -15.27
N SER A 140 7.85 9.30 -16.11
CA SER A 140 8.77 9.89 -17.09
C SER A 140 8.07 10.68 -18.21
N GLU A 141 6.94 10.21 -18.74
CA GLU A 141 6.20 10.95 -19.78
C GLU A 141 5.70 12.32 -19.30
N VAL A 142 5.32 12.39 -18.03
CA VAL A 142 4.75 13.59 -17.41
C VAL A 142 5.78 14.68 -17.22
N ILE A 143 7.02 14.27 -16.97
CA ILE A 143 8.15 15.17 -16.85
C ILE A 143 8.54 15.71 -18.23
N SER A 144 8.53 14.87 -19.27
CA SER A 144 8.74 15.35 -20.65
C SER A 144 7.71 16.39 -21.10
N LYS A 145 6.44 16.27 -20.66
CA LYS A 145 5.38 17.26 -20.94
C LYS A 145 5.51 18.57 -20.16
N LYS A 146 6.31 18.65 -19.08
CA LYS A 146 6.54 19.92 -18.33
C LYS A 146 7.41 20.91 -19.07
N GLU A 147 8.22 20.44 -20.03
CA GLU A 147 9.26 21.24 -20.71
C GLU A 147 8.98 21.50 -22.18
N LYS A 148 8.22 20.64 -22.86
CA LYS A 148 7.93 20.82 -24.30
C LYS A 148 6.81 21.82 -24.62
N SER A 149 6.31 22.60 -23.65
CA SER A 149 5.27 23.62 -23.83
C SER A 149 5.41 24.78 -22.87
#